data_AF-V9F8D5-F1
#
_entry.id   AF-V9F8D5-F1
#
_cell.length_a   1.000
_cell.length_b   1.000
_cell.length_c   1.000
_cell.angle_alpha   90.00
_cell.angle_beta   90.00
_cell.angle_gamma   90.00
#
_symmetry.space_group_name_H-M   'P 1'
#
loop_
_entity.id
_entity.type
_entity.pdbx_description
1 polymer ?
#
loop_
_entity_poly.entity_id
_entity_poly.type
_entity_poly.pdbx_seq_one_letter_code
_entity_poly.pdbx_strand_id
1 'polypeptide(L)'
;MGTAFGVNPYVIVQTFTTGKSCADEELSGITAYLADGKCHKTSSSASYRAIRNADNSASIKKYTDGICGSGETTTSLGTSQGACTADTKVYGAGTTPLYLTSTVNYDTAANTCKSGLPSYVASTVVGVDACAATVACTGQAAPYTGTSCSSTLTYKDDMAAAFGVNPYVIVEKYTASQSCADDKLLGITTYSADGKCHKTSSSTSYRATRSADNSASIKTYTDAVCGTGETPTT
;
A
#
# COMPACT_ATOMS: atom_id res chain seq x y z
N MET A 1 -12.64 -19.10 4.33
CA MET A 1 -11.33 -18.44 4.16
C MET A 1 -11.45 -16.98 3.74
N GLY A 2 -12.22 -16.64 2.69
CA GLY A 2 -12.45 -15.23 2.33
C GLY A 2 -12.98 -14.35 3.48
N THR A 3 -13.81 -14.91 4.37
CA THR A 3 -14.29 -14.22 5.57
C THR A 3 -13.22 -13.96 6.64
N ALA A 4 -12.17 -14.78 6.71
CA ALA A 4 -11.12 -14.68 7.73
C ALA A 4 -10.03 -13.67 7.36
N PHE A 5 -9.71 -13.55 6.07
CA PHE A 5 -8.72 -12.60 5.56
C PHE A 5 -9.35 -11.28 5.07
N GLY A 6 -10.68 -11.23 4.92
CA GLY A 6 -11.38 -10.06 4.41
C GLY A 6 -10.92 -9.74 2.98
N VAL A 7 -10.50 -8.49 2.75
CA VAL A 7 -9.95 -8.05 1.46
C VAL A 7 -8.46 -8.35 1.29
N ASN A 8 -7.80 -8.89 2.32
CA ASN A 8 -6.37 -9.13 2.26
C ASN A 8 -6.03 -10.35 1.39
N PRO A 9 -4.93 -10.29 0.64
CA PRO A 9 -4.43 -11.43 -0.13
C PRO A 9 -4.03 -12.57 0.80
N TYR A 10 -4.24 -13.81 0.36
CA TYR A 10 -3.87 -14.99 1.13
C TYR A 10 -3.42 -16.14 0.23
N VAL A 11 -2.62 -17.04 0.82
CA VAL A 11 -2.17 -18.29 0.22
C VAL A 11 -2.53 -19.43 1.16
N ILE A 12 -3.17 -20.47 0.63
CA ILE A 12 -3.51 -21.71 1.33
C ILE A 12 -2.62 -22.81 0.76
N VAL A 13 -1.94 -23.53 1.64
CA VAL A 13 -1.16 -24.72 1.31
C VAL A 13 -1.83 -25.91 1.96
N GLN A 14 -2.27 -26.85 1.13
CA GLN A 14 -2.64 -28.19 1.56
C GLN A 14 -1.43 -29.09 1.40
N THR A 15 -1.04 -29.79 2.47
CA THR A 15 0.00 -30.81 2.47
C THR A 15 -0.64 -32.18 2.53
N PHE A 16 -0.09 -33.13 1.80
CA PHE A 16 -0.54 -34.51 1.75
C PHE A 16 0.56 -35.44 2.27
N THR A 17 0.19 -36.67 2.63
CA THR A 17 1.14 -37.72 2.98
C THR A 17 2.13 -37.91 1.83
N THR A 18 3.43 -38.00 2.16
CA THR A 18 4.49 -38.05 1.16
C THR A 18 4.35 -39.22 0.19
N GLY A 19 4.42 -38.95 -1.11
CA GLY A 19 4.33 -39.95 -2.18
C GLY A 19 2.92 -40.41 -2.50
N LYS A 20 1.88 -39.66 -2.11
CA LYS A 20 0.47 -40.04 -2.26
C LYS A 20 -0.34 -39.16 -3.22
N SER A 21 0.34 -38.33 -4.03
CA SER A 21 -0.24 -37.66 -5.21
C SER A 21 -1.50 -36.83 -4.91
N CYS A 22 -1.52 -36.15 -3.76
CA CYS A 22 -2.60 -35.26 -3.32
C CYS A 22 -4.03 -35.84 -3.37
N ALA A 23 -4.18 -37.14 -3.09
CA ALA A 23 -5.47 -37.76 -2.85
C ALA A 23 -6.13 -37.16 -1.59
N ASP A 24 -7.44 -36.94 -1.62
CA ASP A 24 -8.13 -36.21 -0.55
C ASP A 24 -8.08 -36.97 0.79
N GLU A 25 -8.03 -38.29 0.76
CA GLU A 25 -7.88 -39.15 1.95
C GLU A 25 -6.48 -39.04 2.58
N GLU A 26 -5.51 -38.50 1.84
CA GLU A 26 -4.10 -38.39 2.24
C GLU A 26 -3.76 -36.97 2.70
N LEU A 27 -4.78 -36.11 2.90
CA LEU A 27 -4.59 -34.76 3.39
C LEU A 27 -4.03 -34.78 4.82
N SER A 28 -2.81 -34.29 4.99
CA SER A 28 -2.10 -34.27 6.27
C SER A 28 -2.14 -32.92 6.96
N GLY A 29 -2.42 -31.83 6.23
CA GLY A 29 -2.48 -30.50 6.81
C GLY A 29 -3.01 -29.43 5.86
N ILE A 30 -3.58 -28.38 6.45
CA ILE A 30 -3.95 -27.15 5.76
C ILE A 30 -3.37 -25.99 6.55
N THR A 31 -2.58 -25.15 5.90
CA THR A 31 -2.11 -23.89 6.47
C THR A 31 -2.49 -22.74 5.55
N ALA A 32 -2.89 -21.62 6.13
CA ALA A 32 -3.12 -20.40 5.38
C ALA A 32 -2.24 -19.26 5.90
N TYR A 33 -1.76 -18.48 4.95
CA TYR A 33 -0.82 -17.40 5.16
C TYR A 33 -1.43 -16.11 4.63
N LEU A 34 -1.45 -15.07 5.47
CA LEU A 34 -1.69 -13.71 5.02
C LEU A 34 -0.55 -13.30 4.07
N ALA A 35 -0.90 -13.01 2.82
CA ALA A 35 0.06 -12.80 1.74
C ALA A 35 0.27 -11.31 1.44
N ASP A 36 0.41 -10.50 2.47
CA ASP A 36 0.72 -9.07 2.35
C ASP A 36 2.23 -8.83 2.17
N GLY A 37 3.09 -9.83 2.37
CA GLY A 37 4.54 -9.69 2.27
C GLY A 37 5.20 -9.14 3.53
N LYS A 38 4.43 -8.66 4.52
CA LYS A 38 4.95 -8.24 5.84
C LYS A 38 5.43 -9.44 6.64
N CYS A 39 6.24 -9.15 7.64
CA CYS A 39 6.65 -10.16 8.60
C CYS A 39 5.51 -10.47 9.58
N HIS A 40 5.10 -11.74 9.62
CA HIS A 40 4.10 -12.25 10.56
C HIS A 40 4.75 -13.21 11.53
N LYS A 41 4.74 -12.85 12.81
CA LYS A 41 5.27 -13.69 13.89
C LYS A 41 4.32 -14.83 14.19
N THR A 42 4.81 -16.07 14.18
CA THR A 42 4.04 -17.27 14.54
C THR A 42 4.41 -17.80 15.92
N SER A 43 5.60 -17.47 16.42
CA SER A 43 6.03 -17.70 17.80
C SER A 43 7.16 -16.73 18.19
N SER A 44 7.71 -16.83 19.40
CA SER A 44 8.90 -16.07 19.79
C SER A 44 10.13 -16.34 18.90
N SER A 45 10.18 -17.49 18.24
CA SER A 45 11.32 -17.97 17.45
C SER A 45 10.93 -18.40 16.03
N ALA A 46 9.78 -17.95 15.53
CA ALA A 46 9.36 -18.25 14.18
C ALA A 46 8.48 -17.14 13.61
N SER A 47 8.63 -16.92 12.31
CA SER A 47 7.84 -15.97 11.54
C SER A 47 7.76 -16.39 10.08
N TYR A 48 6.92 -15.71 9.31
CA TYR A 48 6.83 -15.88 7.88
C TYR A 48 6.61 -14.56 7.14
N ARG A 49 6.92 -14.57 5.85
CA ARG A 49 6.42 -13.63 4.84
C ARG A 49 5.76 -14.44 3.74
N ALA A 50 4.61 -14.01 3.25
CA ALA A 50 3.99 -14.63 2.10
C ALA A 50 3.65 -13.58 1.05
N ILE A 51 3.85 -13.91 -0.21
CA ILE A 51 3.55 -13.04 -1.35
C ILE A 51 2.70 -13.84 -2.33
N ARG A 52 1.71 -13.19 -2.93
CA ARG A 52 0.90 -13.69 -4.04
C ARG A 52 0.93 -12.67 -5.17
N ASN A 53 1.46 -13.08 -6.31
CA ASN A 53 1.63 -12.24 -7.48
C ASN A 53 0.35 -12.24 -8.34
N ALA A 54 0.25 -11.26 -9.24
CA ALA A 54 -0.89 -11.12 -10.16
C ALA A 54 -1.01 -12.30 -11.14
N ASP A 55 0.09 -12.99 -11.45
CA ASP A 55 0.12 -14.20 -12.29
C ASP A 55 -0.32 -15.47 -11.54
N ASN A 56 -0.80 -15.33 -10.29
CA ASN A 56 -1.15 -16.39 -9.34
C ASN A 56 0.02 -17.18 -8.77
N SER A 57 1.26 -16.89 -9.15
CA SER A 57 2.41 -17.45 -8.45
C SER A 57 2.45 -16.92 -7.01
N ALA A 58 3.02 -17.71 -6.11
CA ALA A 58 3.13 -17.32 -4.71
C ALA A 58 4.46 -17.78 -4.12
N SER A 59 4.86 -17.13 -3.04
CA SER A 59 5.99 -17.58 -2.24
C SER A 59 5.65 -17.47 -0.77
N ILE A 60 6.15 -18.42 0.01
CA ILE A 60 6.10 -18.41 1.46
C ILE A 60 7.53 -18.57 1.95
N LYS A 61 8.02 -17.53 2.62
CA LYS A 61 9.31 -17.53 3.31
C LYS A 61 9.07 -17.76 4.79
N LYS A 62 9.65 -18.81 5.35
CA LYS A 62 9.64 -19.09 6.80
C LYS A 62 11.00 -18.74 7.38
N TYR A 63 11.00 -18.30 8.63
CA TYR A 63 12.20 -17.89 9.35
C TYR A 63 12.27 -18.58 10.70
N THR A 64 13.49 -18.77 11.20
CA THR A 64 13.77 -19.37 12.51
C THR A 64 13.91 -18.34 13.63
N ASP A 65 13.43 -17.12 13.39
CA ASP A 65 13.30 -16.05 14.37
C ASP A 65 11.90 -15.43 14.28
N GLY A 66 11.56 -14.55 15.23
CA GLY A 66 10.26 -13.87 15.26
C GLY A 66 10.19 -12.56 14.44
N ILE A 67 11.23 -12.20 13.69
CA ILE A 67 11.40 -10.88 13.05
C ILE A 67 11.71 -10.94 11.55
N CYS A 68 11.73 -12.14 10.97
CA CYS A 68 12.06 -12.38 9.57
C CYS A 68 13.48 -11.96 9.19
N GLY A 69 14.46 -12.20 10.08
CA GLY A 69 15.85 -11.79 9.88
C GLY A 69 16.80 -12.92 9.48
N SER A 70 16.50 -14.17 9.85
CA SER A 70 17.43 -15.29 9.78
C SER A 70 16.74 -16.64 9.53
N GLY A 71 17.51 -17.62 9.04
CA GLY A 71 17.03 -18.99 8.78
C GLY A 71 15.95 -19.07 7.70
N GLU A 72 16.02 -18.20 6.69
CA GLU A 72 15.04 -18.15 5.61
C GLU A 72 14.97 -19.48 4.86
N THR A 73 13.78 -20.05 4.78
CA THR A 73 13.44 -21.14 3.86
C THR A 73 12.30 -20.69 2.97
N THR A 74 12.48 -20.76 1.65
CA THR A 74 11.46 -20.33 0.67
C THR A 74 10.75 -21.54 0.07
N THR A 75 9.43 -21.47 0.08
CA THR A 75 8.54 -22.34 -0.70
C THR A 75 7.93 -21.50 -1.82
N SER A 76 8.32 -21.77 -3.06
CA SER A 76 7.76 -21.12 -4.25
C SER A 76 6.68 -21.99 -4.87
N LEU A 77 5.61 -21.34 -5.33
CA LEU A 77 4.41 -21.98 -5.82
C LEU A 77 4.14 -21.44 -7.22
N GLY A 78 3.87 -22.36 -8.15
CA GLY A 78 3.62 -22.01 -9.56
C GLY A 78 2.30 -21.25 -9.75
N THR A 79 2.01 -20.91 -11.00
CA THR A 79 0.82 -20.13 -11.37
C THR A 79 -0.47 -20.94 -11.40
N SER A 80 -0.38 -22.28 -11.42
CA SER A 80 -1.54 -23.18 -11.49
C SER A 80 -2.15 -23.43 -10.11
N GLN A 81 -3.28 -22.77 -9.82
CA GLN A 81 -4.01 -22.99 -8.58
C GLN A 81 -4.60 -24.40 -8.51
N GLY A 82 -4.49 -25.04 -7.35
CA GLY A 82 -5.06 -26.35 -7.05
C GLY A 82 -4.38 -27.54 -7.71
N ALA A 83 -3.35 -27.31 -8.54
CA ALA A 83 -2.57 -28.38 -9.12
C ALA A 83 -1.77 -29.10 -8.03
N CYS A 84 -1.81 -30.43 -8.04
CA CYS A 84 -0.95 -31.24 -7.18
C CYS A 84 0.49 -31.15 -7.68
N THR A 85 1.39 -30.60 -6.87
CA THR A 85 2.83 -30.60 -7.13
C THR A 85 3.52 -31.33 -6.00
N ALA A 86 4.11 -32.49 -6.33
CA ALA A 86 4.58 -33.49 -5.37
C ALA A 86 3.45 -33.89 -4.41
N ASP A 87 3.47 -33.37 -3.18
CA ASP A 87 2.48 -33.67 -2.14
C ASP A 87 1.81 -32.38 -1.62
N THR A 88 1.69 -31.37 -2.48
CA THR A 88 1.09 -30.08 -2.11
C THR A 88 0.08 -29.58 -3.15
N LYS A 89 -1.02 -29.00 -2.66
CA LYS A 89 -1.94 -28.16 -3.47
C LYS A 89 -1.93 -26.75 -2.92
N VAL A 90 -1.98 -25.77 -3.82
CA VAL A 90 -1.91 -24.35 -3.46
C VAL A 90 -3.12 -23.60 -3.99
N TYR A 91 -3.73 -22.82 -3.12
CA TYR A 91 -4.84 -21.95 -3.46
C TYR A 91 -4.57 -20.55 -2.91
N GLY A 92 -5.33 -19.58 -3.38
CA GLY A 92 -5.23 -18.23 -2.86
C GLY A 92 -6.14 -17.29 -3.62
N ALA A 93 -6.25 -16.08 -3.08
CA ALA A 93 -6.94 -14.98 -3.71
C ALA A 93 -6.23 -13.66 -3.36
N GLY A 94 -6.47 -12.64 -4.17
CA GLY A 94 -5.87 -11.33 -4.03
C GLY A 94 -4.41 -11.27 -4.50
N THR A 95 -3.89 -10.05 -4.58
CA THR A 95 -2.50 -9.77 -4.94
C THR A 95 -1.85 -9.01 -3.80
N THR A 96 -0.60 -9.34 -3.49
CA THR A 96 0.18 -8.59 -2.50
C THR A 96 0.24 -7.11 -2.90
N PRO A 97 -0.16 -6.18 -2.04
CA PRO A 97 -0.16 -4.77 -2.39
C PRO A 97 1.25 -4.21 -2.46
N LEU A 98 1.38 -3.04 -3.07
CA LEU A 98 2.58 -2.22 -2.97
C LEU A 98 2.54 -1.41 -1.67
N TYR A 99 3.71 -1.19 -1.07
CA TYR A 99 3.86 -0.41 0.14
C TYR A 99 4.21 1.03 -0.17
N LEU A 100 3.61 1.95 0.59
CA LEU A 100 3.73 3.37 0.36
C LEU A 100 4.32 4.06 1.60
N THR A 101 5.25 4.97 1.35
CA THR A 101 5.60 6.03 2.30
C THR A 101 4.98 7.32 1.80
N SER A 102 4.31 8.06 2.67
CA SER A 102 3.58 9.27 2.31
C SER A 102 4.08 10.44 3.15
N THR A 103 4.57 11.48 2.47
CA THR A 103 4.76 12.81 3.06
C THR A 103 3.42 13.51 3.10
N VAL A 104 2.96 13.87 4.30
CA VAL A 104 1.67 14.50 4.55
C VAL A 104 1.90 15.94 4.98
N ASN A 105 1.42 16.89 4.18
CA ASN A 105 1.49 18.32 4.43
C ASN A 105 0.22 18.82 5.12
N TYR A 106 0.41 19.78 6.03
CA TYR A 106 -0.66 20.45 6.76
C TYR A 106 -0.42 21.95 6.77
N ASP A 107 -1.51 22.71 6.65
CA ASP A 107 -1.44 24.18 6.72
C ASP A 107 -1.28 24.69 8.16
N THR A 108 -1.54 23.84 9.15
CA THR A 108 -1.38 24.14 10.58
C THR A 108 -0.68 22.99 11.31
N ALA A 109 0.01 23.27 12.41
CA ALA A 109 0.64 22.26 13.26
C ALA A 109 -0.35 21.58 14.24
N ALA A 110 -1.66 21.79 14.03
CA ALA A 110 -2.68 21.25 14.91
C ALA A 110 -2.57 19.71 15.00
N ASN A 111 -2.86 19.17 16.18
CA ASN A 111 -2.81 17.73 16.47
C ASN A 111 -1.47 17.06 16.12
N THR A 112 -0.36 17.81 16.10
CA THR A 112 0.99 17.32 15.77
C THR A 112 1.04 16.52 14.46
N CYS A 113 0.15 16.85 13.50
CA CYS A 113 -0.02 16.12 12.24
C CYS A 113 -0.35 14.62 12.39
N LYS A 114 -0.95 14.25 13.52
CA LYS A 114 -1.50 12.93 13.81
C LYS A 114 -2.94 12.77 13.30
N SER A 115 -3.72 13.85 13.35
CA SER A 115 -5.16 13.83 13.03
C SER A 115 -5.69 15.18 12.56
N GLY A 116 -4.88 15.95 11.84
CA GLY A 116 -5.33 17.17 11.15
C GLY A 116 -5.92 16.83 9.79
N LEU A 117 -6.65 17.77 9.18
CA LEU A 117 -7.01 17.68 7.76
C LEU A 117 -5.74 17.92 6.92
N PRO A 118 -5.27 16.94 6.12
CA PRO A 118 -4.13 17.16 5.24
C PRO A 118 -4.48 18.20 4.16
N SER A 119 -3.51 19.04 3.79
CA SER A 119 -3.63 19.83 2.56
C SER A 119 -3.09 19.06 1.36
N TYR A 120 -2.00 18.32 1.52
CA TYR A 120 -1.36 17.61 0.40
C TYR A 120 -0.69 16.33 0.87
N VAL A 121 -0.77 15.25 0.09
CA VAL A 121 -0.12 13.98 0.38
C VAL A 121 0.66 13.52 -0.84
N ALA A 122 1.97 13.35 -0.71
CA ALA A 122 2.81 12.77 -1.75
C ALA A 122 3.34 11.41 -1.30
N SER A 123 3.06 10.37 -2.07
CA SER A 123 3.37 8.99 -1.72
C SER A 123 4.26 8.35 -2.78
N THR A 124 5.24 7.57 -2.34
CA THR A 124 6.12 6.79 -3.23
C THR A 124 6.07 5.32 -2.85
N VAL A 125 6.29 4.46 -3.83
CA VAL A 125 6.41 3.01 -3.59
C VAL A 125 7.75 2.73 -2.91
N VAL A 126 7.71 1.95 -1.82
CA VAL A 126 8.88 1.54 -1.04
C VAL A 126 8.87 0.04 -0.80
N GLY A 127 10.01 -0.49 -0.36
CA GLY A 127 10.10 -1.88 0.09
C GLY A 127 9.18 -2.16 1.28
N VAL A 128 8.79 -3.42 1.44
CA VAL A 128 8.03 -3.87 2.61
C VAL A 128 8.77 -3.48 3.90
N ASP A 129 8.03 -3.00 4.90
CA ASP A 129 8.54 -2.57 6.22
C ASP A 129 9.57 -1.42 6.19
N ALA A 130 9.81 -0.79 5.03
CA ALA A 130 10.77 0.32 4.91
C ALA A 130 10.23 1.66 5.47
N CYS A 131 8.91 1.80 5.61
CA CYS A 131 8.29 3.04 6.08
C CYS A 131 8.22 3.10 7.61
N ALA A 132 8.61 4.25 8.18
CA ALA A 132 8.42 4.59 9.58
C ALA A 132 7.58 5.87 9.71
N ALA A 133 6.39 5.75 10.28
CA ALA A 133 5.50 6.89 10.48
C ALA A 133 6.05 7.84 11.56
N THR A 134 5.90 9.14 11.34
CA THR A 134 6.30 10.12 12.37
C THR A 134 5.24 10.24 13.44
N VAL A 135 5.68 10.49 14.68
CA VAL A 135 4.76 10.73 15.82
C VAL A 135 4.38 12.21 15.97
N ALA A 136 5.13 13.11 15.33
CA ALA A 136 4.92 14.54 15.31
C ALA A 136 5.30 15.12 13.95
N CYS A 137 4.79 16.31 13.63
CA CYS A 137 5.26 17.05 12.46
C CYS A 137 6.61 17.71 12.65
N THR A 138 7.24 18.00 11.52
CA THR A 138 8.39 18.88 11.40
C THR A 138 8.00 20.18 10.71
N GLY A 139 8.87 21.20 10.84
CA GLY A 139 8.68 22.52 10.24
C GLY A 139 8.29 23.59 11.26
N GLN A 140 8.82 24.81 11.05
CA GLN A 140 8.51 25.97 11.90
C GLN A 140 7.31 26.79 11.38
N ALA A 141 6.93 26.57 10.13
CA ALA A 141 5.83 27.24 9.44
C ALA A 141 5.23 26.31 8.38
N ALA A 142 4.03 26.65 7.90
CA ALA A 142 3.35 25.87 6.87
C ALA A 142 4.15 25.82 5.53
N PRO A 143 4.18 24.65 4.86
CA PRO A 143 3.51 23.42 5.25
C PRO A 143 4.27 22.66 6.35
N TYR A 144 3.56 22.26 7.40
CA TYR A 144 4.06 21.30 8.39
C TYR A 144 4.00 19.91 7.78
N THR A 145 4.99 19.06 8.05
CA THR A 145 5.11 17.76 7.38
C THR A 145 5.18 16.60 8.37
N GLY A 146 4.51 15.51 8.05
CA GLY A 146 4.65 14.22 8.72
C GLY A 146 4.80 13.08 7.72
N THR A 147 5.14 11.88 8.23
CA THR A 147 5.22 10.65 7.43
C THR A 147 4.11 9.71 7.87
N SER A 148 3.35 9.17 6.91
CA SER A 148 2.43 8.06 7.13
C SER A 148 2.82 6.87 6.26
N CYS A 149 2.46 5.67 6.74
CA CYS A 149 2.75 4.41 6.07
C CYS A 149 1.44 3.74 5.69
N SER A 150 1.31 3.34 4.43
CA SER A 150 0.11 2.69 3.92
C SER A 150 0.46 1.67 2.83
N SER A 151 -0.55 1.19 2.12
CA SER A 151 -0.38 0.29 0.98
C SER A 151 -1.42 0.63 -0.09
N THR A 152 -1.21 0.17 -1.33
CA THR A 152 -2.22 0.35 -2.39
C THR A 152 -3.55 -0.32 -2.06
N LEU A 153 -3.58 -1.31 -1.16
CA LEU A 153 -4.81 -1.94 -0.68
C LEU A 153 -5.66 -1.00 0.18
N THR A 154 -5.04 -0.21 1.06
CA THR A 154 -5.73 0.62 2.06
C THR A 154 -5.72 2.11 1.72
N TYR A 155 -4.91 2.55 0.76
CA TYR A 155 -4.66 3.98 0.50
C TYR A 155 -5.94 4.80 0.31
N LYS A 156 -6.92 4.28 -0.43
CA LYS A 156 -8.19 4.99 -0.66
C LYS A 156 -8.98 5.18 0.62
N ASP A 157 -9.04 4.15 1.47
CA ASP A 157 -9.73 4.20 2.76
C ASP A 157 -8.98 5.09 3.75
N ASP A 158 -7.66 5.02 3.77
CA ASP A 158 -6.78 5.87 4.59
C ASP A 158 -6.98 7.35 4.24
N MET A 159 -7.05 7.69 2.94
CA MET A 159 -7.34 9.06 2.50
C MET A 159 -8.78 9.47 2.79
N ALA A 160 -9.76 8.59 2.59
CA ALA A 160 -11.15 8.87 2.95
C ALA A 160 -11.29 9.20 4.45
N ALA A 161 -10.60 8.45 5.32
CA ALA A 161 -10.57 8.71 6.75
C ALA A 161 -9.85 10.04 7.09
N ALA A 162 -8.72 10.32 6.44
CA ALA A 162 -7.91 11.52 6.71
C ALA A 162 -8.61 12.82 6.26
N PHE A 163 -9.28 12.81 5.11
CA PHE A 163 -10.00 13.97 4.58
C PHE A 163 -11.44 14.08 5.11
N GLY A 164 -12.04 12.97 5.54
CA GLY A 164 -13.42 12.93 6.04
C GLY A 164 -14.41 13.40 4.99
N VAL A 165 -15.21 14.41 5.32
CA VAL A 165 -16.20 15.01 4.41
C VAL A 165 -15.60 16.02 3.42
N ASN A 166 -14.31 16.35 3.54
CA ASN A 166 -13.68 17.37 2.71
C ASN A 166 -13.33 16.79 1.33
N PRO A 167 -13.53 17.54 0.23
CA PRO A 167 -13.23 17.07 -1.10
C PRO A 167 -11.72 16.90 -1.30
N TYR A 168 -11.33 15.81 -1.95
CA TYR A 168 -9.94 15.55 -2.35
C TYR A 168 -9.88 14.85 -3.71
N VAL A 169 -8.71 14.92 -4.35
CA VAL A 169 -8.43 14.26 -5.63
C VAL A 169 -7.16 13.41 -5.47
N ILE A 170 -7.25 12.13 -5.82
CA ILE A 170 -6.11 11.20 -5.86
C ILE A 170 -5.62 11.10 -7.30
N VAL A 171 -4.31 11.28 -7.50
CA VAL A 171 -3.62 11.14 -8.78
C VAL A 171 -2.54 10.08 -8.64
N GLU A 172 -2.67 8.99 -9.39
CA GLU A 172 -1.68 7.94 -9.46
C GLU A 172 -0.75 8.17 -10.65
N LYS A 173 0.56 8.10 -10.42
CA LYS A 173 1.58 8.25 -11.45
C LYS A 173 2.13 6.88 -11.79
N TYR A 174 2.08 6.52 -13.05
CA TYR A 174 2.60 5.26 -13.58
C TYR A 174 3.81 5.49 -14.48
N THR A 175 4.57 4.43 -14.72
CA THR A 175 5.56 4.42 -15.81
C THR A 175 4.85 4.66 -17.14
N ALA A 176 5.40 5.55 -17.97
CA ALA A 176 4.80 5.91 -19.26
C ALA A 176 4.62 4.67 -20.16
N SER A 177 3.53 4.65 -20.93
CA SER A 177 3.21 3.58 -21.89
C SER A 177 2.92 2.20 -21.29
N GLN A 178 2.67 2.11 -19.97
CA GLN A 178 2.42 0.84 -19.28
C GLN A 178 0.95 0.62 -18.89
N SER A 179 0.00 1.28 -19.56
CA SER A 179 -1.46 1.08 -19.38
C SER A 179 -1.95 1.09 -17.92
N CYS A 180 -1.30 1.89 -17.06
CA CYS A 180 -1.59 1.97 -15.63
C CYS A 180 -1.55 0.60 -14.91
N ALA A 181 -0.64 -0.29 -15.31
CA ALA A 181 -0.44 -1.56 -14.61
C ALA A 181 0.02 -1.33 -13.15
N ASP A 182 -0.59 -2.06 -12.21
CA ASP A 182 -0.34 -1.90 -10.76
C ASP A 182 1.14 -2.01 -10.41
N ASP A 183 1.86 -2.95 -11.02
CA ASP A 183 3.31 -3.18 -10.80
C ASP A 183 4.21 -2.09 -11.41
N LYS A 184 3.61 -1.10 -12.10
CA LYS A 184 4.28 0.06 -12.70
C LYS A 184 3.91 1.39 -12.04
N LEU A 185 3.20 1.35 -10.91
CA LEU A 185 2.92 2.52 -10.08
C LEU A 185 4.24 3.12 -9.56
N LEU A 186 4.44 4.41 -9.79
CA LEU A 186 5.60 5.18 -9.31
C LEU A 186 5.31 5.94 -8.03
N GLY A 187 4.07 6.43 -7.88
CA GLY A 187 3.66 7.17 -6.71
C GLY A 187 2.21 7.65 -6.80
N ILE A 188 1.71 8.17 -5.70
CA ILE A 188 0.34 8.66 -5.57
C ILE A 188 0.37 10.03 -4.91
N THR A 189 -0.33 11.00 -5.51
CA THR A 189 -0.49 12.33 -4.93
C THR A 189 -1.95 12.59 -4.62
N THR A 190 -2.26 13.00 -3.39
CA THR A 190 -3.61 13.40 -2.98
C THR A 190 -3.64 14.89 -2.68
N TYR A 191 -4.58 15.61 -3.28
CA TYR A 191 -4.75 17.04 -3.15
C TYR A 191 -6.05 17.35 -2.39
N SER A 192 -6.00 18.19 -1.36
CA SER A 192 -7.21 18.89 -0.87
C SER A 192 -7.80 19.70 -2.04
N ALA A 193 -9.08 19.48 -2.33
CA ALA A 193 -9.75 19.98 -3.53
C ALA A 193 -10.84 21.01 -3.21
N ASP A 194 -10.55 21.91 -2.29
CA ASP A 194 -11.46 22.95 -1.78
C ASP A 194 -11.38 24.29 -2.55
N GLY A 195 -10.58 24.35 -3.62
CA GLY A 195 -10.36 25.53 -4.46
C GLY A 195 -9.40 26.58 -3.86
N LYS A 196 -8.91 26.39 -2.63
CA LYS A 196 -7.95 27.30 -2.00
C LYS A 196 -6.53 27.03 -2.51
N CYS A 197 -5.67 28.01 -2.26
CA CYS A 197 -4.24 27.87 -2.51
C CYS A 197 -3.58 27.13 -1.33
N HIS A 198 -2.94 26.02 -1.60
CA HIS A 198 -2.21 25.23 -0.61
C HIS A 198 -0.74 25.13 -0.99
N LYS A 199 0.15 25.23 0.00
CA LYS A 199 1.60 25.12 -0.21
C LYS A 199 2.00 23.65 -0.32
N THR A 200 2.74 23.31 -1.37
CA THR A 200 3.45 22.02 -1.45
C THR A 200 4.86 22.13 -0.86
N SER A 201 5.43 23.34 -0.86
CA SER A 201 6.72 23.66 -0.22
C SER A 201 6.80 25.14 0.17
N SER A 202 8.00 25.60 0.58
CA SER A 202 8.25 27.03 0.82
C SER A 202 8.16 27.91 -0.44
N SER A 203 8.26 27.32 -1.64
CA SER A 203 8.32 28.03 -2.92
C SER A 203 7.34 27.52 -3.96
N THR A 204 6.51 26.52 -3.65
CA THR A 204 5.55 25.94 -4.61
C THR A 204 4.19 25.73 -3.96
N SER A 205 3.15 25.80 -4.77
CA SER A 205 1.77 25.69 -4.33
C SER A 205 0.88 25.07 -5.40
N TYR A 206 -0.36 24.79 -5.03
CA TYR A 206 -1.36 24.27 -5.94
C TYR A 206 -2.75 24.79 -5.57
N ARG A 207 -3.67 24.69 -6.54
CA ARG A 207 -5.12 24.75 -6.34
C ARG A 207 -5.74 23.51 -6.96
N ALA A 208 -6.63 22.85 -6.23
CA ALA A 208 -7.44 21.78 -6.79
C ALA A 208 -8.92 22.01 -6.51
N THR A 209 -9.77 21.59 -7.42
CA THR A 209 -11.23 21.61 -7.25
C THR A 209 -11.78 20.24 -7.61
N ARG A 210 -12.84 19.85 -6.91
CA ARG A 210 -13.67 18.69 -7.26
C ARG A 210 -15.13 19.14 -7.29
N SER A 211 -15.76 19.03 -8.44
CA SER A 211 -17.14 19.46 -8.68
C SER A 211 -18.14 18.35 -8.38
N ALA A 212 -19.43 18.71 -8.26
CA ALA A 212 -20.51 17.76 -8.00
C ALA A 212 -20.74 16.76 -9.15
N ASP A 213 -20.31 17.09 -10.37
CA ASP A 213 -20.32 16.21 -11.54
C ASP A 213 -19.13 15.23 -11.57
N ASN A 214 -18.34 15.18 -10.49
CA ASN A 214 -17.08 14.43 -10.35
C ASN A 214 -15.94 14.91 -11.25
N SER A 215 -16.06 16.04 -11.96
CA SER A 215 -14.92 16.67 -12.60
C SER A 215 -13.94 17.18 -11.57
N ALA A 216 -12.65 17.13 -11.90
CA ALA A 216 -11.57 17.62 -11.06
C ALA A 216 -10.63 18.49 -11.89
N SER A 217 -10.06 19.52 -11.27
CA SER A 217 -8.98 20.30 -11.87
C SER A 217 -7.85 20.46 -10.87
N ILE A 218 -6.62 20.39 -11.34
CA ILE A 218 -5.42 20.65 -10.53
C ILE A 218 -4.56 21.64 -11.28
N LYS A 219 -4.14 22.69 -10.58
CA LYS A 219 -3.19 23.69 -11.07
C LYS A 219 -2.03 23.76 -10.10
N THR A 220 -0.82 23.58 -10.61
CA THR A 220 0.41 23.75 -9.82
C THR A 220 1.06 25.08 -10.16
N TYR A 221 1.79 25.63 -9.20
CA TYR A 221 2.42 26.95 -9.30
C TYR A 221 3.86 26.88 -8.82
N THR A 222 4.72 27.68 -9.45
CA THR A 222 6.15 27.78 -9.10
C THR A 222 6.42 28.81 -7.99
N ASP A 223 5.37 29.34 -7.36
CA ASP A 223 5.44 30.13 -6.14
C ASP A 223 4.58 29.52 -5.03
N ALA A 224 4.67 30.06 -3.82
CA ALA A 224 3.94 29.57 -2.64
C ALA A 224 2.56 30.23 -2.42
N VAL A 225 2.09 31.07 -3.34
CA VAL A 225 0.88 31.90 -3.17
C VAL A 225 -0.12 31.76 -4.33
N CYS A 226 0.13 30.84 -5.24
CA CYS A 226 -0.64 30.59 -6.45
C CYS A 226 -0.77 31.82 -7.36
N GLY A 227 0.34 32.55 -7.57
CA GLY A 227 0.37 33.78 -8.37
C GLY A 227 1.02 33.63 -9.74
N THR A 228 2.01 32.73 -9.87
CA THR A 228 2.92 32.65 -11.03
C THR A 228 3.26 31.21 -11.40
N GLY A 229 3.62 31.01 -12.68
CA GLY A 229 4.07 29.72 -13.20
C GLY A 229 2.99 28.64 -13.19
N GLU A 230 1.73 29.02 -13.44
CA GLU A 230 0.60 28.08 -13.48
C GLU A 230 0.85 26.98 -14.53
N THR A 231 0.76 25.73 -14.09
CA THR A 231 0.72 24.56 -14.96
C THR A 231 -0.56 23.77 -14.67
N PRO A 232 -1.52 23.70 -15.61
CA PRO A 232 -2.70 22.87 -15.44
C PRO A 232 -2.32 21.39 -15.61
N THR A 233 -2.86 20.54 -14.73
CA THR A 233 -2.87 19.08 -14.91
C THR A 233 -4.30 18.68 -15.24
N THR A 234 -4.50 18.15 -16.44
CA THR A 234 -5.78 17.58 -16.92
C THR A 234 -5.74 16.07 -16.84
#